data_AF-A0A2S7ELK4-F1
#
_entry.id   AF-A0A2S7ELK4-F1
#
_cell.length_a   1.000
_cell.length_b   1.000
_cell.length_c   1.000
_cell.angle_alpha   90.00
_cell.angle_beta   90.00
_cell.angle_gamma   90.00
#
_symmetry.space_group_name_H-M   'P 1'
#
loop_
_entity.id
_entity.type
_entity.pdbx_description
1 polymer ?
#
loop_
_entity_poly.entity_id
_entity_poly.type
_entity_poly.pdbx_seq_one_letter_code
_entity_poly.pdbx_strand_id
1 'polypeptide(L)'
;MRKVAAAIWNPSLAARWDMNAEVGDILGAVTKEIMDCSEAFNLVPKPVGWIPGWAYVAKTAIQITAYLAGLTKDRVYRTCVSAAALNWRSRIEMASAGI
;
A
#
# COMPACT_ATOMS: atom_id res chain seq x y z
N MET A 1 2.80 -8.66 2.36
CA MET A 1 3.34 -8.24 1.06
C MET A 1 2.29 -8.36 -0.04
N ARG A 2 2.09 -9.52 -0.70
CA ARG A 2 1.14 -9.63 -1.84
C ARG A 2 -0.29 -9.17 -1.55
N LYS A 3 -0.83 -9.43 -0.36
CA LYS A 3 -2.16 -8.92 0.06
C LYS A 3 -2.23 -7.39 0.13
N VAL A 4 -1.14 -6.73 0.54
CA VAL A 4 -1.03 -5.26 0.58
C VAL A 4 -1.03 -4.72 -0.84
N ALA A 5 -0.20 -5.27 -1.72
CA ALA A 5 -0.20 -4.93 -3.15
C ALA A 5 -1.59 -5.10 -3.79
N ALA A 6 -2.27 -6.20 -3.48
CA ALA A 6 -3.61 -6.46 -4.00
C ALA A 6 -4.66 -5.46 -3.50
N ALA A 7 -4.52 -4.96 -2.27
CA ALA A 7 -5.43 -3.95 -1.71
C ALA A 7 -5.22 -2.55 -2.31
N ILE A 8 -4.01 -2.24 -2.81
CA ILE A 8 -3.70 -0.95 -3.44
C ILE A 8 -4.08 -0.96 -4.93
N TRP A 9 -3.66 -1.98 -5.70
CA TRP A 9 -3.84 -2.01 -7.15
C TRP A 9 -4.96 -2.94 -7.62
N ASN A 10 -4.86 -4.23 -7.28
CA ASN A 10 -5.86 -5.30 -7.40
C ASN A 10 -5.12 -6.66 -7.35
N PRO A 11 -5.84 -7.78 -7.11
CA PRO A 11 -5.22 -9.10 -7.04
C PRO A 11 -4.51 -9.53 -8.34
N SER A 12 -5.06 -9.21 -9.51
CA SER A 12 -4.53 -9.64 -10.81
C SER A 12 -3.17 -9.03 -11.13
N LEU A 13 -2.96 -7.76 -10.77
CA LEU A 13 -1.68 -7.09 -10.90
C LEU A 13 -0.68 -7.58 -9.86
N ALA A 14 -1.10 -7.64 -8.59
CA ALA A 14 -0.24 -8.10 -7.50
C ALA A 14 0.25 -9.55 -7.67
N ALA A 15 -0.51 -10.39 -8.38
CA ALA A 15 -0.12 -11.77 -8.70
C ALA A 15 1.05 -11.85 -9.70
N ARG A 16 1.26 -10.82 -10.52
CA ARG A 16 2.33 -10.78 -11.54
C ARG A 16 3.65 -10.25 -11.01
N TRP A 17 3.65 -9.60 -9.84
CA TRP A 17 4.86 -9.03 -9.29
C TRP A 17 5.62 -10.01 -8.40
N ASP A 18 6.95 -9.97 -8.53
CA ASP A 18 7.84 -10.57 -7.56
C ASP A 18 7.84 -9.74 -6.28
N MET A 19 7.74 -10.41 -5.13
CA MET A 19 7.60 -9.75 -3.83
C MET A 19 8.96 -9.66 -3.14
N ASN A 20 9.91 -9.02 -3.83
CA ASN A 20 11.27 -8.79 -3.34
C ASN A 20 11.33 -7.63 -2.32
N ALA A 21 12.53 -7.35 -1.83
CA ALA A 21 12.76 -6.31 -0.81
C ALA A 21 12.37 -4.91 -1.32
N GLU A 22 12.74 -4.57 -2.55
CA GLU A 22 12.46 -3.26 -3.15
C GLU A 22 10.95 -3.04 -3.34
N VAL A 23 10.22 -4.05 -3.80
CA VAL A 23 8.75 -4.03 -3.82
C VAL A 23 8.21 -3.83 -2.41
N GLY A 24 8.81 -4.45 -1.40
CA GLY A 24 8.48 -4.21 0.01
C GLY A 24 8.64 -2.77 0.46
N ASP A 25 9.74 -2.13 0.07
CA ASP A 25 10.01 -0.73 0.38
C ASP A 25 9.00 0.20 -0.32
N ILE A 26 8.68 -0.07 -1.59
CA ILE A 26 7.63 0.66 -2.33
C ILE A 26 6.26 0.49 -1.66
N LEU A 27 5.89 -0.74 -1.26
CA LEU A 27 4.64 -0.97 -0.55
C LEU A 27 4.58 -0.16 0.76
N GLY A 28 5.73 0.01 1.43
CA GLY A 28 5.85 0.89 2.59
C GLY A 28 5.60 2.34 2.21
N ALA A 29 6.35 2.89 1.25
CA ALA A 29 6.23 4.28 0.82
C ALA A 29 4.80 4.63 0.38
N VAL A 30 4.19 3.77 -0.45
CA VAL A 30 2.82 3.95 -0.93
C VAL A 30 1.80 3.90 0.19
N THR A 31 1.92 2.95 1.10
CA THR A 31 1.01 2.86 2.25
C THR A 31 1.12 4.11 3.12
N LYS A 32 2.34 4.64 3.31
CA LYS A 32 2.54 5.90 4.03
C LYS A 32 1.88 7.08 3.32
N GLU A 33 2.07 7.23 2.01
CA GLU A 33 1.42 8.28 1.22
C GLU A 33 -0.12 8.21 1.34
N ILE A 34 -0.69 7.00 1.30
CA ILE A 34 -2.13 6.80 1.51
C ILE A 34 -2.56 7.24 2.92
N MET A 35 -1.79 6.89 3.95
CA MET A 35 -2.07 7.29 5.33
C MET A 35 -1.97 8.79 5.56
N ASP A 36 -1.02 9.45 4.90
CA ASP A 36 -0.83 10.89 4.99
C ASP A 36 -1.97 11.60 4.23
N CYS A 37 -2.42 11.07 3.09
CA CYS A 37 -3.62 11.54 2.38
C CYS A 37 -4.89 11.41 3.24
N SER A 38 -5.03 10.29 3.97
CA SER A 38 -6.16 10.09 4.87
C SER A 38 -6.00 10.81 6.21
N GLU A 39 -4.84 11.37 6.54
CA GLU A 39 -4.57 12.02 7.83
C GLU A 39 -5.44 13.24 8.07
N ALA A 40 -5.79 13.95 6.99
CA ALA A 40 -6.76 15.04 7.05
C ALA A 40 -8.14 14.58 7.56
N PHE A 41 -8.33 13.27 7.73
CA PHE A 41 -9.60 12.64 8.06
C PHE A 41 -9.46 11.64 9.23
N ASN A 42 -9.79 12.12 10.45
CA ASN A 42 -9.66 11.39 11.73
C ASN A 42 -10.52 10.11 11.87
N LEU A 43 -11.28 9.72 10.85
CA LEU A 43 -12.26 8.64 10.93
C LEU A 43 -11.71 7.26 10.57
N VAL A 44 -10.48 7.18 10.03
CA VAL A 44 -9.90 5.90 9.58
C VAL A 44 -8.78 5.47 10.53
N PRO A 45 -8.96 4.37 11.28
CA PRO A 45 -7.95 3.87 12.22
C PRO A 45 -6.66 3.44 11.52
N LYS A 46 -5.56 4.14 11.77
CA LYS A 46 -4.24 3.85 11.18
C LYS A 46 -3.53 2.70 11.92
N PRO A 47 -2.66 1.94 11.23
CA PRO A 47 -1.68 1.09 11.91
C PRO A 47 -0.80 1.92 12.85
N VAL A 48 -0.65 1.48 14.10
CA VAL A 48 0.17 2.17 15.11
C VAL A 48 1.67 1.97 14.86
N GLY A 49 2.45 3.03 15.14
CA GLY A 49 3.92 2.98 15.11
C GLY A 49 4.49 2.74 13.73
N TRP A 50 4.05 3.49 12.71
CA TRP A 50 4.54 3.34 11.34
C TRP A 50 6.06 3.50 11.23
N ILE A 51 6.74 2.48 10.71
CA ILE A 51 8.16 2.51 10.40
C ILE A 51 8.32 2.24 8.90
N PRO A 52 8.91 3.16 8.12
CA PRO A 52 9.17 2.91 6.70
C PRO A 52 10.10 1.70 6.49
N GLY A 53 9.79 0.86 5.50
CA GLY A 53 10.67 -0.22 5.03
C GLY A 53 10.01 -1.60 4.94
N TRP A 54 10.60 -2.47 4.12
CA TRP A 54 10.08 -3.79 3.77
C TRP A 54 9.82 -4.69 4.99
N ALA A 55 10.69 -4.64 6.01
CA ALA A 55 10.58 -5.48 7.20
C ALA A 55 9.33 -5.14 8.03
N TYR A 56 8.98 -3.85 8.12
CA TYR A 56 7.76 -3.41 8.77
C TYR A 56 6.55 -3.89 7.97
N VAL A 57 6.52 -3.65 6.66
CA VAL A 57 5.40 -4.04 5.78
C VAL A 57 5.18 -5.55 5.80
N ALA A 58 6.24 -6.34 5.82
CA ALA A 58 6.16 -7.79 5.96
C ALA A 58 5.50 -8.18 7.30
N LYS A 59 5.96 -7.57 8.41
CA LYS A 59 5.46 -7.85 9.77
C LYS A 59 4.00 -7.39 9.99
N THR A 60 3.61 -6.26 9.41
CA THR A 60 2.29 -5.62 9.65
C THR A 60 1.32 -5.75 8.48
N ALA A 61 1.62 -6.61 7.50
CA ALA A 61 0.84 -6.77 6.28
C ALA A 61 -0.68 -6.93 6.52
N ILE A 62 -1.07 -7.65 7.56
CA ILE A 62 -2.50 -7.85 7.92
C ILE A 62 -3.16 -6.53 8.31
N GLN A 63 -2.53 -5.76 9.19
CA GLN A 63 -3.03 -4.47 9.66
C GLN A 63 -3.12 -3.46 8.50
N ILE A 64 -2.07 -3.40 7.67
CA ILE A 64 -2.06 -2.56 6.46
C ILE A 64 -3.20 -2.95 5.53
N THR A 65 -3.38 -4.24 5.26
CA THR A 65 -4.46 -4.72 4.37
C THR A 65 -5.84 -4.36 4.92
N ALA A 66 -6.05 -4.51 6.23
CA ALA A 66 -7.32 -4.15 6.88
C ALA A 66 -7.60 -2.64 6.81
N TYR A 67 -6.57 -1.81 7.03
CA TYR A 67 -6.65 -0.36 6.90
C TYR A 67 -7.03 0.06 5.47
N LEU A 68 -6.33 -0.45 4.46
CA LEU A 68 -6.64 -0.18 3.05
C LEU A 68 -8.04 -0.64 2.67
N ALA A 69 -8.47 -1.82 3.15
CA ALA A 69 -9.83 -2.30 2.94
C ALA A 69 -10.87 -1.34 3.56
N GLY A 70 -10.61 -0.80 4.76
CA GLY A 70 -11.44 0.23 5.39
C GLY A 70 -11.57 1.48 4.52
N LEU A 71 -10.44 2.01 4.01
CA LEU A 71 -10.43 3.18 3.13
C LEU A 71 -11.24 2.96 1.86
N THR A 72 -11.13 1.79 1.23
CA THR A 72 -11.83 1.51 -0.04
C THR A 72 -13.35 1.43 0.10
N LYS A 73 -13.88 1.20 1.30
CA LYS A 73 -15.33 1.23 1.58
C LYS A 73 -15.90 2.64 1.61
N ASP A 74 -15.06 3.63 1.96
CA ASP A 74 -15.45 5.03 1.94
C ASP A 74 -15.15 5.64 0.56
N ARG A 75 -16.17 6.21 -0.07
CA ARG A 75 -16.03 6.79 -1.42
C ARG A 75 -15.01 7.93 -1.45
N VAL A 76 -14.92 8.73 -0.38
CA VAL A 76 -14.01 9.87 -0.30
C VAL A 76 -12.59 9.34 -0.18
N TYR A 77 -12.32 8.40 0.73
CA TYR A 77 -10.95 7.93 1.00
C TYR A 77 -10.42 6.93 -0.03
N ARG A 78 -11.30 6.30 -0.81
CA ARG A 78 -10.89 5.47 -1.95
C ARG A 78 -10.03 6.26 -2.96
N THR A 79 -10.20 7.58 -3.04
CA THR A 79 -9.40 8.44 -3.92
C THR A 79 -7.93 8.46 -3.50
N CYS A 80 -7.60 8.45 -2.20
CA CYS A 80 -6.23 8.36 -1.71
C CYS A 80 -5.53 7.08 -2.20
N VAL A 81 -6.20 5.93 -2.07
CA VAL A 81 -5.66 4.64 -2.54
C VAL A 81 -5.47 4.67 -4.05
N SER A 82 -6.45 5.18 -4.79
CA SER A 82 -6.43 5.19 -6.26
C SER A 82 -5.37 6.13 -6.83
N ALA A 83 -5.20 7.32 -6.24
CA ALA A 83 -4.19 8.29 -6.62
C ALA A 83 -2.78 7.76 -6.37
N ALA A 84 -2.52 7.23 -5.18
CA ALA A 84 -1.22 6.63 -4.85
C ALA A 84 -0.93 5.40 -5.73
N ALA A 85 -1.92 4.54 -5.97
CA ALA A 85 -1.77 3.41 -6.87
C ALA A 85 -1.36 3.85 -8.29
N LEU A 86 -1.99 4.90 -8.84
CA LEU A 86 -1.63 5.44 -10.15
C LEU A 86 -0.21 6.02 -10.15
N ASN A 87 0.13 6.83 -9.15
CA ASN A 87 1.43 7.51 -9.04
C ASN A 87 2.62 6.52 -8.96
N TRP A 88 2.42 5.38 -8.31
CA TRP A 88 3.50 4.40 -8.06
C TRP A 88 3.49 3.20 -9.00
N ARG A 89 2.56 3.15 -9.97
CA ARG A 89 2.36 1.99 -10.83
C ARG A 89 3.61 1.56 -11.59
N SER A 90 4.32 2.52 -12.19
CA SER A 90 5.54 2.23 -12.96
C SER A 90 6.69 1.79 -12.07
N ARG A 91 6.87 2.45 -10.92
CA ARG A 91 7.96 2.14 -9.97
C ARG A 91 7.85 0.72 -9.42
N ILE A 92 6.65 0.27 -9.05
CA ILE A 92 6.46 -1.10 -8.54
C ILE A 92 6.67 -2.16 -9.63
N GLU A 93 6.42 -1.83 -10.91
CA GLU A 93 6.74 -2.74 -12.03
C GLU A 93 8.24 -2.89 -12.24
N MET A 94 8.97 -1.78 -12.21
CA MET A 94 10.43 -1.79 -12.36
C MET A 94 11.08 -2.55 -11.20
N ALA A 95 10.70 -2.21 -9.95
CA ALA A 95 11.17 -2.93 -8.76
C ALA A 95 10.82 -4.43 -8.80
N SER A 96 9.62 -4.78 -9.28
CA SER A 96 9.23 -6.19 -9.46
C SER A 96 10.06 -6.89 -10.53
N ALA A 97 10.56 -6.18 -11.54
CA ALA A 97 11.45 -6.72 -12.55
C ALA A 97 12.92 -6.77 -12.08
N GLY A 98 13.23 -6.18 -10.91
CA GLY A 98 14.58 -6.06 -10.38
C GLY A 98 15.43 -5.00 -11.07
N ILE A 99 14.78 -3.92 -11.56
CA ILE A 99 15.40 -2.83 -12.32
C ILE A 99 15.10 -1.50 -11.65
#